data_AF-A0A5J5DLY5-F1
#
_entry.id   AF-A0A5J5DLY5-F1
#
_cell.length_a   1.000
_cell.length_b   1.000
_cell.length_c   1.000
_cell.angle_alpha   90.00
_cell.angle_beta   90.00
_cell.angle_gamma   90.00
#
_symmetry.space_group_name_H-M   'P 1'
#
loop_
_entity.id
_entity.type
_entity.pdbx_description
1 polymer ?
#
loop_
_entity_poly.entity_id
_entity_poly.type
_entity_poly.pdbx_seq_one_letter_code
_entity_poly.pdbx_strand_id
1 'polypeptide(L)'
;MHTGSRGIPNELAKEGCPAKIPADLLSVGSVAADPYQQEMGSTLKRESIFGCDPFHSEEAQQWTETEFGSQFDMLSLYEKVVHHNYGPFKDAVRSLIDFTR
;
A
#
# COMPACT_ATOMS: atom_id res chain seq x y z
N MET A 1 -19.43 -12.25 -30.05
CA MET A 1 -18.70 -12.89 -28.94
C MET A 1 -17.44 -12.06 -28.71
N HIS A 2 -17.34 -11.33 -27.59
CA HIS A 2 -16.14 -10.56 -27.23
C HIS A 2 -15.50 -11.23 -26.01
N THR A 3 -14.29 -11.73 -26.20
CA THR A 3 -13.45 -12.34 -25.18
C THR A 3 -12.91 -11.24 -24.28
N GLY A 4 -13.37 -11.18 -23.02
CA GLY A 4 -12.90 -10.22 -22.04
C GLY A 4 -11.41 -10.44 -21.74
N SER A 5 -10.57 -9.54 -22.24
CA SER A 5 -9.19 -9.40 -21.79
C SER A 5 -9.21 -8.88 -20.35
N ARG A 6 -8.70 -9.69 -19.41
CA ARG A 6 -8.39 -9.25 -18.05
C ARG A 6 -7.21 -8.28 -18.13
N GLY A 7 -7.49 -7.00 -18.41
CA GLY A 7 -6.46 -5.97 -18.41
C GLY A 7 -5.82 -5.83 -17.03
N ILE A 8 -4.55 -5.45 -17.01
CA ILE A 8 -3.84 -5.10 -15.77
C ILE A 8 -4.56 -3.89 -15.17
N PRO A 9 -5.00 -3.93 -13.90
CA PRO A 9 -5.80 -2.86 -13.30
C PRO A 9 -5.20 -1.46 -13.49
N ASN A 10 -3.88 -1.31 -13.42
CA ASN A 10 -3.18 -0.05 -13.64
C ASN A 10 -3.29 0.46 -15.09
N GLU A 11 -3.23 -0.43 -16.09
CA GLU A 11 -3.41 -0.03 -17.49
C GLU A 11 -4.88 0.30 -17.79
N LEU A 12 -5.82 -0.39 -17.15
CA LEU A 12 -7.25 -0.08 -17.25
C LEU A 12 -7.61 1.27 -16.58
N ALA A 13 -6.89 1.64 -15.53
CA ALA A 13 -7.09 2.90 -14.80
C ALA A 13 -6.31 4.08 -15.39
N LYS A 14 -5.45 3.85 -16.39
CA LYS A 14 -4.49 4.85 -16.92
C LYS A 14 -5.17 6.10 -17.51
N GLU A 15 -6.33 5.93 -18.13
CA GLU A 15 -7.12 7.03 -18.67
C GLU A 15 -8.01 7.73 -17.62
N GLY A 16 -8.07 7.16 -16.40
CA GLY A 16 -8.94 7.59 -15.32
C GLY A 16 -10.40 7.23 -15.56
N CYS A 17 -11.29 7.75 -14.71
CA CYS A 17 -12.73 7.58 -14.90
C CYS A 17 -13.21 8.43 -16.09
N PRO A 18 -13.90 7.86 -17.10
CA PRO A 18 -14.43 8.63 -18.22
C PRO A 18 -15.53 9.61 -17.81
N ALA A 19 -16.23 9.34 -16.70
CA ALA A 19 -17.17 10.27 -16.08
C ALA A 19 -16.40 11.31 -15.25
N LYS A 20 -15.77 12.28 -15.92
CA LYS A 20 -15.19 13.45 -15.24
C LYS A 20 -16.31 14.41 -14.90
N ILE A 21 -16.58 14.57 -13.61
CA ILE A 21 -17.47 15.63 -13.13
C ILE A 21 -16.79 16.96 -13.47
N PRO A 22 -17.50 17.92 -14.09
CA PRO A 22 -16.96 19.24 -14.39
C PRO A 22 -16.31 19.87 -13.16
N ALA A 23 -15.18 20.55 -13.35
CA ALA A 23 -14.44 21.21 -12.26
C ALA A 23 -15.31 22.23 -11.50
N ASP A 24 -16.30 22.78 -12.20
CA ASP A 24 -17.30 23.74 -11.70
C ASP A 24 -18.27 23.10 -10.70
N LEU A 25 -18.44 21.77 -10.75
CA LEU A 25 -19.32 20.99 -9.87
C LEU A 25 -18.53 20.25 -8.77
N LEU A 26 -17.31 19.84 -9.06
CA LEU A 26 -16.36 19.29 -8.09
C LEU A 26 -14.97 19.85 -8.33
N SER A 27 -14.47 20.56 -7.33
CA SER A 27 -13.11 21.08 -7.35
C SER A 27 -12.09 19.96 -7.55
N VAL A 28 -11.03 20.27 -8.30
CA VAL A 28 -9.88 19.38 -8.47
C VAL A 28 -9.33 18.99 -7.09
N GLY A 29 -8.94 17.72 -6.92
CA GLY A 29 -8.61 17.15 -5.61
C GLY A 29 -7.59 17.93 -4.78
N SER A 30 -6.65 18.63 -5.42
CA SER A 30 -5.69 19.52 -4.75
C SER A 30 -6.36 20.72 -4.06
N VAL A 31 -7.34 21.34 -4.73
CA VAL A 31 -8.12 22.47 -4.19
C VAL A 31 -9.14 21.97 -3.16
N ALA A 32 -9.72 20.78 -3.39
CA ALA A 32 -10.64 20.16 -2.45
C ALA A 32 -9.96 19.77 -1.13
N ALA A 33 -8.65 19.49 -1.13
CA ALA A 33 -7.89 19.10 0.06
C ALA A 33 -7.66 20.28 1.03
N ASP A 34 -7.63 21.52 0.54
CA ASP A 34 -7.35 22.71 1.35
C ASP A 34 -8.41 22.97 2.45
N PRO A 35 -9.73 22.91 2.15
CA PRO A 35 -10.78 22.97 3.18
C PRO A 35 -10.63 21.90 4.26
N TYR A 36 -10.40 20.64 3.87
CA TYR A 36 -10.22 19.55 4.83
C TYR A 36 -8.99 19.78 5.71
N GLN A 37 -7.91 20.30 5.14
CA GLN A 37 -6.71 20.61 5.90
C GLN A 37 -6.89 21.80 6.85
N GLN A 38 -7.71 22.80 6.49
CA GLN A 38 -8.06 23.86 7.43
C GLN A 38 -8.87 23.36 8.62
N GLU A 39 -9.76 22.38 8.40
CA GLU A 39 -10.60 21.81 9.46
C GLU A 39 -9.82 20.83 10.36
N MET A 40 -9.04 19.92 9.77
CA MET A 40 -8.34 18.86 10.50
C MET A 40 -6.91 19.24 10.93
N GLY A 41 -6.39 20.35 10.43
CA GLY A 41 -5.05 20.86 10.74
C GLY A 41 -3.93 19.87 10.39
N SER A 42 -2.99 19.68 11.33
CA SER A 42 -1.86 18.76 11.20
C SER A 42 -2.23 17.27 11.24
N THR A 43 -3.50 16.95 11.50
CA THR A 43 -3.98 15.56 11.59
C THR A 43 -4.09 14.91 10.21
N LEU A 44 -4.36 15.71 9.17
CA LEU A 44 -4.33 15.26 7.79
C LEU A 44 -2.91 15.36 7.23
N LYS A 45 -2.37 14.21 6.80
CA LYS A 45 -1.16 14.19 5.98
C LYS A 45 -1.55 14.33 4.51
N ARG A 46 -1.04 15.37 3.85
CA ARG A 46 -1.22 15.57 2.38
C ARG A 46 -0.56 14.46 1.58
N GLU A 47 0.56 13.96 2.08
CA GLU A 47 1.27 12.85 1.47
C GLU A 47 0.76 11.54 2.07
N SER A 48 0.20 10.72 1.18
CA SER A 48 -0.15 9.34 1.50
C SER A 48 1.15 8.54 1.61
N ILE A 49 1.44 8.03 2.80
CA ILE A 49 2.49 7.03 2.99
C ILE A 49 2.06 5.64 2.51
N PHE A 50 0.77 5.46 2.17
CA PHE A 50 0.28 4.22 1.57
C PHE A 50 0.86 4.06 0.16
N GLY A 51 1.56 2.95 -0.05
CA GLY A 51 2.16 2.61 -1.34
C GLY A 51 3.51 3.28 -1.61
N CYS A 52 4.07 4.03 -0.65
CA CYS A 52 5.47 4.43 -0.71
C CYS A 52 6.37 3.22 -0.47
N ASP A 53 7.53 3.23 -1.13
CA ASP A 53 8.61 2.29 -0.80
C ASP A 53 8.97 2.47 0.68
N PRO A 54 8.85 1.44 1.52
CA PRO A 54 9.21 1.54 2.93
C PRO A 54 10.72 1.63 3.14
N PHE A 55 11.55 1.40 2.12
CA PHE A 55 13.00 1.45 2.23
C PHE A 55 13.57 2.78 1.73
N HIS A 56 14.45 3.38 2.52
CA HIS A 56 15.16 4.60 2.14
C HIS A 56 16.36 4.33 1.22
N SER A 57 16.82 3.09 1.12
CA SER A 57 17.92 2.66 0.26
C SER A 57 17.90 1.14 0.02
N GLU A 58 18.67 0.70 -0.97
CA GLU A 58 18.81 -0.73 -1.29
C GLU A 58 19.49 -1.51 -0.15
N GLU A 59 20.43 -0.88 0.57
CA GLU A 59 21.10 -1.49 1.72
C GLU A 59 20.11 -1.73 2.88
N ALA A 60 19.17 -0.80 3.10
CA ALA A 60 18.14 -0.96 4.12
C ALA A 60 17.19 -2.12 3.77
N GLN A 61 16.86 -2.27 2.49
CA GLN A 61 16.06 -3.40 2.01
C GLN A 61 16.81 -4.73 2.22
N GLN A 62 18.07 -4.84 1.77
CA GLN A 62 18.86 -6.07 1.89
C GLN A 62 19.09 -6.47 3.35
N TRP A 63 19.34 -5.49 4.23
CA TRP A 63 19.46 -5.74 5.66
C TRP A 63 18.15 -6.29 6.24
N THR A 64 17.01 -5.70 5.88
CA THR A 64 15.69 -6.15 6.32
C THR A 64 15.37 -7.56 5.83
N GLU A 65 15.65 -7.86 4.55
CA GLU A 65 15.46 -9.21 3.98
C GLU A 65 16.32 -10.25 4.71
N THR A 66 17.56 -9.91 5.06
CA THR A 66 18.48 -10.78 5.79
C THR A 66 18.00 -11.02 7.22
N GLU A 67 17.68 -9.94 7.95
CA GLU A 67 17.25 -10.01 9.34
C GLU A 67 15.91 -10.76 9.46
N PHE A 68 14.95 -10.44 8.60
CA PHE A 68 13.66 -11.11 8.56
C PHE A 68 13.80 -12.59 8.21
N GLY A 69 14.60 -12.92 7.19
CA GLY A 69 14.85 -14.30 6.78
C GLY A 69 15.61 -15.13 7.82
N SER A 70 16.34 -14.49 8.73
CA SER A 70 17.00 -15.18 9.87
C SER A 70 16.01 -15.56 10.98
N GLN A 71 14.93 -14.79 11.13
CA GLN A 71 13.93 -14.99 12.19
C GLN A 71 12.73 -15.81 11.72
N PHE A 72 12.39 -15.71 10.43
CA PHE A 72 11.18 -16.29 9.88
C PHE A 72 11.46 -17.07 8.58
N ASP A 73 11.13 -18.36 8.60
CA ASP A 73 11.09 -19.17 7.39
C ASP A 73 9.74 -19.03 6.68
N MET A 74 9.76 -18.59 5.42
CA MET A 74 8.56 -18.32 4.63
C MET A 74 7.74 -19.58 4.33
N LEU A 75 8.40 -20.73 4.14
CA LEU A 75 7.70 -21.99 3.89
C LEU A 75 6.92 -22.43 5.14
N SER A 76 7.55 -22.35 6.30
CA SER A 76 6.92 -22.63 7.59
C SER A 76 5.76 -21.68 7.88
N LEU A 77 5.90 -20.39 7.57
CA LEU A 77 4.81 -19.42 7.71
C LEU A 77 3.64 -19.76 6.78
N TYR A 78 3.91 -20.06 5.52
CA TYR A 78 2.89 -20.45 4.55
C TYR A 78 2.13 -21.70 5.00
N GLU A 79 2.85 -22.74 5.42
CA GLU A 79 2.24 -23.97 5.93
C GLU A 79 1.32 -23.69 7.11
N LYS A 80 1.77 -22.88 8.08
CA LYS A 80 0.95 -22.50 9.25
C LYS A 80 -0.32 -21.75 8.86
N VAL A 81 -0.23 -20.84 7.89
CA VAL A 81 -1.39 -20.11 7.36
C VAL A 81 -2.39 -21.05 6.71
N VAL A 82 -1.95 -22.00 5.88
CA VAL A 82 -2.81 -23.01 5.24
C VAL A 82 -3.52 -23.87 6.29
N HIS A 83 -2.85 -24.18 7.40
CA HIS A 83 -3.44 -24.90 8.53
C HIS A 83 -4.23 -24.00 9.50
N HIS A 84 -4.57 -22.77 9.08
CA HIS A 84 -5.38 -21.81 9.83
C HIS A 84 -4.75 -21.35 11.17
N ASN A 85 -3.44 -21.54 11.33
CA ASN A 85 -2.67 -21.00 12.44
C ASN A 85 -2.03 -19.67 12.05
N TYR A 86 -2.80 -18.60 12.17
CA TYR A 86 -2.38 -17.27 11.74
C TYR A 86 -1.49 -16.52 12.74
N GLY A 87 -1.30 -17.03 13.96
CA GLY A 87 -0.50 -16.34 14.99
C GLY A 87 0.91 -15.99 14.50
N PRO A 88 1.69 -16.99 14.06
CA PRO A 88 3.06 -16.77 13.59
C PRO A 88 3.15 -15.85 12.36
N PHE A 89 2.15 -15.87 11.48
CA PHE A 89 2.08 -14.94 10.36
C PHE A 89 1.85 -13.50 10.82
N LYS A 90 0.95 -13.28 11.79
CA LYS A 90 0.71 -11.95 12.38
C LYS A 90 1.96 -11.42 13.07
N ASP A 91 2.68 -12.29 13.80
CA ASP A 91 3.92 -11.92 14.47
C ASP A 91 4.99 -11.53 13.44
N ALA A 92 5.13 -12.31 12.37
CA ALA A 92 6.04 -11.99 11.27
C ALA A 92 5.71 -10.64 10.61
N VAL A 93 4.44 -10.38 10.30
CA VAL A 93 4.01 -9.09 9.73
C VAL A 93 4.32 -7.93 10.69
N ARG A 94 4.09 -8.10 11.99
CA ARG A 94 4.45 -7.08 12.99
C ARG A 94 5.95 -6.82 12.99
N SER A 95 6.79 -7.86 13.03
CA SER A 95 8.24 -7.70 12.99
C SER A 95 8.70 -7.00 11.70
N LEU A 96 8.10 -7.32 10.55
CA LEU A 96 8.42 -6.66 9.29
C LEU A 96 8.07 -5.17 9.31
N ILE A 97 6.93 -4.79 9.90
CA ILE A 97 6.59 -3.37 10.12
C ILE A 97 7.64 -2.71 11.01
N ASP A 98 8.08 -3.37 12.07
CA ASP A 98 9.08 -2.80 13.00
C ASP A 98 10.47 -2.64 12.35
N PHE A 99 10.87 -3.52 11.43
CA PHE A 99 12.13 -3.38 10.68
C PHE A 99 12.11 -2.27 9.62
N THR A 100 10.93 -1.96 9.09
CA THR A 100 10.75 -1.07 7.93
C THR A 100 10.32 0.35 8.31
N ARG A 101 10.36 0.69 9.60
CA ARG A 101 9.85 1.95 10.15
C ARG A 101 10.96 2.83 10.70
#